data_AF-A0A962KE87-F1
#
_entry.id   AF-A0A962KE87-F1
#
_cell.length_a   1.000
_cell.length_b   1.000
_cell.length_c   1.000
_cell.angle_alpha   90.00
_cell.angle_beta   90.00
_cell.angle_gamma   90.00
#
_symmetry.space_group_name_H-M   'P 1'
#
loop_
_entity.id
_entity.type
_entity.pdbx_description
1 polymer ?
#
loop_
_entity_poly.entity_id
_entity_poly.type
_entity_poly.pdbx_seq_one_letter_code
_entity_poly.pdbx_strand_id
1 'polypeptide(L)'
;MKTFFSPADYRAYLDLLGEVKDEIGVEIWAYCLMPNHTHLVVVPQQSDSLSRLFRYVHRHYTRRINFREKWRGHLWQERFHSFVMDERYLMATVRYVELTRIIHKKRRTLFNPLI
;
A
#
# COMPACT_ATOMS: atom_id res chain seq x y z
N MET A 1 5.28 16.72 -1.07
CA MET A 1 3.93 17.27 -0.82
C MET A 1 3.21 16.37 0.18
N LYS A 2 2.35 16.90 1.05
CA LYS A 2 1.59 16.08 2.01
C LYS A 2 0.48 15.33 1.26
N THR A 3 0.38 14.02 1.50
CA THR A 3 -0.57 13.09 0.88
C THR A 3 -1.65 12.63 1.84
N PHE A 4 -1.29 12.48 3.12
CA PHE A 4 -2.21 12.13 4.20
C PHE A 4 -2.39 13.35 5.10
N PHE A 5 -3.61 13.86 5.20
CA PHE A 5 -3.89 15.14 5.87
C PHE A 5 -4.40 14.94 7.30
N SER A 6 -5.04 13.79 7.56
CA SER A 6 -5.59 13.40 8.86
C SER A 6 -5.31 11.92 9.19
N PRO A 7 -5.39 11.49 10.46
CA PRO A 7 -5.27 10.08 10.84
C PRO A 7 -6.24 9.14 10.10
N ALA A 8 -7.45 9.62 9.76
CA ALA A 8 -8.45 8.85 9.03
C ALA A 8 -8.02 8.52 7.59
N ASP A 9 -7.09 9.30 7.02
CA ASP A 9 -6.61 9.09 5.66
C ASP A 9 -5.75 7.83 5.53
N TYR A 10 -4.95 7.54 6.56
CA TYR A 10 -4.16 6.32 6.64
C TYR A 10 -5.07 5.10 6.63
N ARG A 11 -6.14 5.14 7.43
CA ARG A 11 -7.12 4.05 7.46
C ARG A 11 -7.83 3.89 6.12
N ALA A 12 -8.29 4.98 5.52
CA ALA A 12 -8.94 4.95 4.21
C ALA A 12 -8.05 4.37 3.11
N TYR A 13 -6.75 4.65 3.13
CA TYR A 13 -5.79 4.07 2.18
C TYR A 13 -5.60 2.56 2.41
N LEU A 14 -5.51 2.12 3.66
CA LEU A 14 -5.43 0.70 4.02
C LEU A 14 -6.71 -0.06 3.66
N ASP A 15 -7.87 0.55 3.82
CA ASP A 15 -9.16 -0.05 3.43
C ASP A 15 -9.20 -0.28 1.90
N LEU A 16 -8.77 0.70 1.10
CA LEU A 16 -8.65 0.54 -0.36
C LEU A 16 -7.68 -0.57 -0.77
N LEU A 17 -6.56 -0.71 -0.07
CA LEU A 17 -5.63 -1.83 -0.28
C LEU A 17 -6.30 -3.17 0.06
N GLY A 18 -6.98 -3.23 1.20
CA GLY A 18 -7.67 -4.43 1.67
C GLY A 18 -8.80 -4.88 0.74
N GLU A 19 -9.51 -3.92 0.14
CA GLU A 19 -10.63 -4.14 -0.78
C GLU A 19 -10.21 -4.88 -2.05
N VAL A 20 -9.06 -4.50 -2.62
CA VAL A 20 -8.72 -4.88 -4.00
C VAL A 20 -7.57 -5.89 -4.10
N LYS A 21 -6.81 -6.12 -3.02
CA LYS A 21 -5.59 -6.95 -3.07
C LYS A 21 -5.84 -8.38 -3.55
N ASP A 22 -6.97 -8.98 -3.17
CA ASP A 22 -7.26 -10.39 -3.47
C ASP A 22 -7.73 -10.55 -4.92
N GLU A 23 -8.58 -9.63 -5.39
CA GLU A 23 -9.03 -9.59 -6.80
C GLU A 23 -7.87 -9.33 -7.77
N ILE A 24 -6.89 -8.52 -7.37
CA ILE A 24 -5.73 -8.17 -8.19
C ILE A 24 -4.58 -9.19 -8.06
N GLY A 25 -4.64 -10.11 -7.09
CA GLY A 25 -3.61 -11.12 -6.87
C GLY A 25 -2.34 -10.52 -6.26
N VAL A 26 -2.46 -9.76 -5.17
CA VAL A 26 -1.32 -9.22 -4.40
C VAL A 26 -1.42 -9.65 -2.94
N GLU A 27 -0.40 -10.34 -2.44
CA GLU A 27 -0.22 -10.52 -1.01
C GLU A 27 0.55 -9.31 -0.45
N ILE A 28 0.07 -8.74 0.66
CA ILE A 28 0.76 -7.64 1.35
C ILE A 28 1.34 -8.17 2.65
N TRP A 29 2.66 -8.22 2.75
CA TRP A 29 3.40 -8.72 3.91
C TRP A 29 3.67 -7.62 4.95
N ALA A 30 4.00 -6.42 4.49
CA ALA A 30 4.24 -5.27 5.36
C ALA A 30 3.94 -3.96 4.63
N TYR A 31 3.70 -2.90 5.40
CA TYR A 31 3.53 -1.55 4.88
C TYR A 31 3.98 -0.51 5.89
N CYS A 32 4.42 0.65 5.39
CA CYS A 32 4.67 1.86 6.15
C CYS A 32 4.07 3.05 5.38
N LEU A 33 3.21 3.82 6.04
CA LEU A 33 2.55 4.98 5.46
C LEU A 33 3.13 6.25 6.10
N MET A 34 3.84 7.03 5.30
CA MET A 34 4.42 8.30 5.70
C MET A 34 3.54 9.45 5.21
N PRO A 35 3.54 10.64 5.84
CA PRO A 35 2.67 11.75 5.44
C PRO A 35 2.74 12.15 3.96
N ASN A 36 3.83 11.83 3.27
CA ASN A 36 4.12 12.20 1.88
C ASN A 36 4.37 11.01 0.93
N HIS A 37 4.43 9.76 1.41
CA HIS A 37 4.67 8.58 0.57
C HIS A 37 4.30 7.28 1.30
N THR A 38 4.36 6.14 0.59
CA THR A 38 4.01 4.83 1.14
C THR A 38 5.02 3.78 0.69
N HIS A 39 5.40 2.88 1.59
CA HIS A 39 6.22 1.71 1.31
C HIS A 39 5.40 0.44 1.54
N LEU A 40 5.45 -0.51 0.60
CA LEU A 40 4.78 -1.80 0.72
C LEU A 40 5.77 -2.92 0.40
N VAL A 41 5.73 -3.99 1.18
CA VAL A 41 6.38 -5.26 0.89
C VAL A 41 5.29 -6.23 0.48
N VAL A 42 5.38 -6.71 -0.76
CA VAL A 42 4.28 -7.41 -1.42
C VAL A 42 4.78 -8.58 -2.26
N VAL A 43 3.91 -9.55 -2.48
CA VAL A 43 4.10 -10.65 -3.43
C VAL A 43 3.03 -10.56 -4.51
N PRO A 44 3.37 -10.08 -5.72
CA PRO A 44 2.44 -10.09 -6.84
C PRO A 44 2.33 -11.51 -7.44
N GLN A 45 1.12 -11.92 -7.78
CA GLN A 45 0.86 -13.21 -8.44
C GLN A 45 0.96 -13.12 -9.97
N GLN A 46 0.82 -11.92 -10.54
CA GLN A 46 0.97 -11.65 -11.97
C GLN A 46 1.92 -10.47 -12.19
N SER A 47 2.48 -10.37 -13.39
CA SER A 47 3.44 -9.31 -13.75
C SER A 47 2.82 -7.90 -13.71
N ASP A 48 1.50 -7.78 -13.85
CA ASP A 48 0.78 -6.51 -13.86
C ASP A 48 0.05 -6.19 -12.53
N SER A 49 0.08 -7.09 -11.54
CA SER A 49 -0.69 -6.95 -10.29
C SER A 49 -0.35 -5.65 -9.55
N LEU A 50 0.94 -5.27 -9.46
CA LEU A 50 1.34 -4.02 -8.81
C LEU A 50 0.80 -2.78 -9.53
N SER A 51 0.89 -2.78 -10.86
CA SER A 51 0.39 -1.68 -11.68
C SER A 51 -1.12 -1.51 -11.55
N ARG A 52 -1.86 -2.62 -11.46
CA ARG A 52 -3.32 -2.62 -11.23
C ARG A 52 -3.64 -2.13 -9.82
N LEU A 53 -2.95 -2.63 -8.80
CA LEU A 53 -3.14 -2.26 -7.41
C LEU A 53 -2.98 -0.75 -7.20
N PHE A 54 -1.82 -0.20 -7.57
CA PHE A 54 -1.54 1.22 -7.38
C PHE A 54 -2.44 2.11 -8.25
N ARG A 55 -2.80 1.67 -9.46
CA ARG A 55 -3.77 2.40 -10.29
C ARG A 55 -5.12 2.54 -9.58
N TYR A 56 -5.62 1.46 -8.98
CA TYR A 56 -6.88 1.46 -8.24
C TYR A 56 -6.79 2.37 -7.00
N VAL A 57 -5.85 2.06 -6.11
CA VAL A 57 -5.73 2.72 -4.81
C VAL A 57 -5.41 4.21 -4.97
N HIS A 58 -4.44 4.57 -5.81
CA HIS A 58 -4.06 5.97 -5.99
C HIS A 58 -5.19 6.79 -6.62
N ARG A 59 -5.92 6.22 -7.58
CA ARG A 59 -7.06 6.89 -8.22
C ARG A 59 -8.18 7.13 -7.21
N HIS A 60 -8.58 6.11 -6.47
CA HIS A 60 -9.71 6.20 -5.54
C HIS A 60 -9.39 7.12 -4.36
N TYR A 61 -8.18 6.99 -3.80
CA TYR A 61 -7.72 7.87 -2.73
C TYR A 61 -7.57 9.33 -3.19
N THR A 62 -6.97 9.58 -4.37
CA THR A 62 -6.86 10.95 -4.92
C THR A 62 -8.23 11.58 -5.11
N ARG A 63 -9.21 10.83 -5.64
CA ARG A 63 -10.59 11.32 -5.80
C ARG A 63 -11.22 11.69 -4.46
N ARG A 64 -11.05 10.85 -3.44
CA ARG A 64 -11.54 11.11 -2.07
C ARG A 64 -10.98 12.42 -1.51
N ILE A 65 -9.66 12.60 -1.60
CA ILE A 65 -8.99 13.81 -1.10
C ILE A 65 -9.38 15.04 -1.91
N ASN A 66 -9.34 14.97 -3.24
CA ASN A 66 -9.71 16.09 -4.10
C ASN A 66 -11.16 16.55 -3.84
N PHE A 67 -12.08 15.60 -3.62
CA PHE A 67 -13.47 15.93 -3.28
C PHE A 67 -13.58 16.61 -1.91
N ARG A 68 -12.92 16.06 -0.88
CA ARG A 68 -12.96 16.61 0.48
C ARG A 68 -12.32 18.00 0.56
N GLU A 69 -11.14 18.16 -0.02
CA GLU A 69 -10.34 19.39 0.02
C GLU A 69 -10.76 20.41 -1.06
N LYS A 70 -11.76 20.09 -1.90
CA LYS A 70 -12.19 20.90 -3.04
C LYS A 70 -11.04 21.28 -3.99
N TRP A 71 -10.08 20.36 -4.16
CA TRP A 71 -8.90 20.56 -5.00
C TRP A 71 -8.99 19.79 -6.32
N ARG A 72 -8.21 20.23 -7.32
CA ARG A 72 -8.05 19.59 -8.63
C ARG A 72 -6.57 19.42 -8.94
N GLY A 73 -6.14 18.22 -9.25
CA GLY A 73 -4.76 17.93 -9.62
C GLY A 73 -4.29 16.54 -9.20
N HIS A 74 -3.00 16.31 -9.36
CA HIS A 74 -2.32 15.07 -8.99
C HIS A 74 -1.89 15.11 -7.53
N LEU A 75 -2.39 14.16 -6.74
CA LEU A 75 -1.97 13.99 -5.34
C LEU A 75 -0.62 13.25 -5.25
N TRP A 76 -0.39 12.29 -6.14
CA TRP A 76 0.83 11.48 -6.21
C TRP A 76 1.77 12.06 -7.26
N GLN A 77 3.06 12.13 -6.94
CA GLN A 77 4.08 12.63 -7.87
C GLN A 77 4.35 11.63 -8.99
N GLU A 78 4.30 10.33 -8.69
CA GLU A 78 4.59 9.24 -9.62
C GLU A 78 3.65 8.06 -9.38
N ARG A 79 3.72 7.04 -10.26
CA ARG A 79 2.88 5.84 -10.15
C ARG A 79 3.31 4.96 -9.00
N PHE A 80 4.52 4.42 -9.08
CA PHE A 80 5.22 3.67 -8.03
C PHE A 80 6.64 3.34 -8.51
N HIS A 81 7.53 3.01 -7.58
CA HIS A 81 8.80 2.34 -7.86
C HIS A 81 8.79 0.97 -7.18
N SER A 82 9.37 -0.03 -7.86
CA SER A 82 9.46 -1.40 -7.37
C SER A 82 10.87 -1.94 -7.54
N PHE A 83 11.34 -2.68 -6.55
CA PHE A 83 12.60 -3.41 -6.60
C PHE A 83 12.31 -4.88 -6.24
N VAL A 84 12.80 -5.80 -7.08
CA VAL A 84 12.73 -7.24 -6.77
C VAL A 84 13.72 -7.53 -5.65
N MET A 85 13.28 -8.29 -4.65
CA MET A 85 14.09 -8.66 -3.50
C MET A 85 14.20 -10.17 -3.42
N ASP A 86 15.41 -10.68 -3.14
CA ASP A 86 15.60 -12.06 -2.71
C ASP A 86 15.30 -12.20 -1.19
N GLU A 87 15.26 -13.43 -0.67
CA GLU A 87 14.99 -13.68 0.75
C GLU A 87 15.99 -13.02 1.71
N ARG A 88 17.24 -12.81 1.29
CA ARG A 88 18.29 -12.19 2.11
C ARG A 88 18.07 -10.69 2.22
N TYR A 89 17.67 -10.04 1.12
CA TYR A 89 17.27 -8.63 1.11
C TYR A 89 15.92 -8.40 1.78
N LEU A 90 15.00 -9.37 1.73
CA LEU A 90 13.69 -9.25 2.34
C LEU A 90 13.78 -8.93 3.83
N MET A 91 14.59 -9.66 4.60
CA MET A 91 14.69 -9.44 6.05
C MET A 91 15.32 -8.09 6.39
N ALA A 92 16.29 -7.63 5.60
CA ALA A 92 16.89 -6.32 5.76
C ALA A 92 15.90 -5.20 5.40
N THR A 93 15.15 -5.34 4.31
CA THR A 93 14.13 -4.37 3.88
C THR A 93 12.95 -4.33 4.83
N VAL A 94 12.46 -5.48 5.30
CA VAL A 94 11.41 -5.53 6.32
C VAL A 94 11.88 -4.83 7.59
N ARG A 95 13.12 -5.05 8.05
CA ARG A 95 13.69 -4.29 9.19
C ARG A 95 13.80 -2.79 8.90
N TYR A 96 14.23 -2.40 7.70
CA TYR A 96 14.33 -0.99 7.32
C TYR A 96 12.97 -0.29 7.29
N VAL A 97 11.97 -0.96 6.71
CA VAL A 97 10.58 -0.51 6.72
C VAL A 97 10.06 -0.50 8.16
N GLU A 98 10.37 -1.50 9.00
CA GLU A 98 9.98 -1.56 10.43
C GLU A 98 10.61 -0.43 11.27
N LEU A 99 11.81 0.04 10.90
CA LEU A 99 12.52 1.14 11.57
C LEU A 99 12.03 2.53 11.12
N THR A 100 11.30 2.62 10.01
CA THR A 100 10.63 3.83 9.54
C THR A 100 9.16 3.83 9.98
N ARG A 101 8.79 4.85 10.76
CA ARG A 101 7.79 4.76 11.84
C ARG A 101 6.35 4.38 11.39
N ILE A 102 5.81 3.36 12.07
CA ILE A 102 4.44 2.79 12.12
C ILE A 102 4.15 1.71 11.06
N ILE A 103 4.42 0.45 11.43
CA ILE A 103 3.96 -0.76 10.73
C ILE A 103 2.86 -1.46 11.54
N HIS A 104 1.77 -1.84 10.87
CA HIS A 104 0.89 -2.91 11.31
C HIS A 104 1.30 -4.19 10.59
N LYS A 105 1.88 -5.14 11.33
CA LYS A 105 2.35 -6.42 10.78
C LYS A 105 1.17 -7.38 10.72
N LYS A 106 0.73 -7.76 9.52
CA LYS A 106 -0.21 -8.88 9.39
C LYS A 106 0.60 -10.17 9.57
N ARG A 107 0.42 -10.85 10.71
CA ARG A 107 0.99 -12.20 10.89
C ARG A 107 0.41 -13.12 9.81
N ARG A 108 1.28 -13.96 9.26
CA ARG A 108 0.96 -15.05 8.34
C ARG A 108 0.13 -16.11 9.10
N THR A 109 -1.16 -15.86 9.31
CA THR A 109 -2.10 -16.88 9.80
C THR A 109 -2.80 -17.50 8.61
N LEU A 110 -2.40 -18.74 8.34
CA LEU A 110 -3.19 -19.84 7.80
C LEU A 110 -4.69 -19.51 7.68
N PHE A 111 -5.15 -19.21 6.46
CA PHE A 111 -6.58 -19.25 6.15
C PHE A 111 -6.89 -20.65 5.60
N ASN A 112 -7.16 -21.56 6.52
CA ASN A 112 -8.25 -22.51 6.38
C ASN A 112 -9.00 -22.48 7.71
N PRO A 113 -10.33 -22.30 7.69
CA PRO A 113 -11.12 -23.52 7.79
C PRO A 113 -12.28 -23.55 6.80
N LEU A 114 -12.40 -24.71 6.17
CA LEU A 114 -13.66 -25.45 6.00
C LEU A 114 -14.77 -24.98 6.95
N ILE A 115 -15.77 -24.30 6.40
CA ILE A 115 -17.22 -24.62 6.35
C ILE A 115 -17.90 -23.37 5.76
#